data_AF-A0A494ZVW5-F1
#
_entry.id   AF-A0A494ZVW5-F1
#
_cell.length_a   1.000
_cell.length_b   1.000
_cell.length_c   1.000
_cell.angle_alpha   90.00
_cell.angle_beta   90.00
_cell.angle_gamma   90.00
#
_symmetry.space_group_name_H-M   'P 1'
#
loop_
_entity.id
_entity.type
_entity.pdbx_description
1 polymer ?
#
loop_
_entity_poly.entity_id
_entity_poly.type
_entity_poly.pdbx_seq_one_letter_code
_entity_poly.pdbx_strand_id
1 'polypeptide(L)'
;MNALDGKDVLLVFPTNHKKNSTVRILKTPKTESSVRKIFLPKNVANMLVDWKAEQDEMKEVLGDEYMDYNLVMASTFGLSLGDGAIRGPLKKLIEDYNRPPVVFHSFRHSSVTYKLKLNGGDIKAVQGDSGHAQVNMVTDVYSHILDDDRRKNAELFEEAFYEKKNLNPQMHVQQENNNAPVADEVDPELLAKVLANPEMRALLNSLAKTMK
;
A
#
# COMPACT_ATOMS: atom_id res chain seq x y z
N MET A 1 -24.65 34.66 -14.17
CA MET A 1 -23.86 34.38 -12.93
C MET A 1 -24.67 33.62 -11.88
N ASN A 2 -25.65 32.78 -12.24
CA ASN A 2 -26.44 31.96 -11.30
C ASN A 2 -26.44 30.49 -11.74
N ALA A 3 -25.29 29.82 -11.63
CA ALA A 3 -25.18 28.38 -11.95
C ALA A 3 -24.35 27.60 -10.92
N LEU A 4 -24.19 28.16 -9.73
CA LEU A 4 -23.76 27.44 -8.54
C LEU A 4 -24.84 27.71 -7.50
N ASP A 5 -25.97 27.02 -7.67
CA ASP A 5 -26.98 26.91 -6.62
C ASP A 5 -26.21 26.41 -5.39
N GLY A 6 -26.08 27.26 -4.36
CA GLY A 6 -25.06 27.23 -3.30
C GLY A 6 -25.08 26.02 -2.36
N LYS A 7 -25.57 24.87 -2.81
CA LYS A 7 -25.36 23.58 -2.18
C LYS A 7 -23.86 23.26 -2.27
N ASP A 8 -23.28 22.97 -1.12
CA ASP A 8 -21.92 22.42 -0.98
C ASP A 8 -20.74 23.39 -1.10
N VAL A 9 -20.93 24.71 -1.22
CA VAL A 9 -19.81 25.68 -1.19
C VAL A 9 -19.57 26.17 0.24
N LEU A 10 -18.39 25.91 0.79
CA LEU A 10 -17.98 26.33 2.12
C LEU A 10 -17.33 27.72 2.12
N LEU A 11 -16.51 28.02 1.12
CA LEU A 11 -15.76 29.27 1.03
C LEU A 11 -15.45 29.61 -0.43
N VAL A 12 -15.52 30.89 -0.79
CA VAL A 12 -15.09 31.41 -2.09
C VAL A 12 -13.89 32.31 -1.86
N PHE A 13 -12.76 31.98 -2.50
CA PHE A 13 -11.54 32.77 -2.40
C PHE A 13 -11.59 33.96 -3.37
N PRO A 14 -10.92 35.09 -3.03
CA PRO A 14 -10.87 36.25 -3.92
C PRO A 14 -10.18 35.91 -5.24
N THR A 15 -10.48 36.70 -6.28
CA THR A 15 -9.85 36.51 -7.59
C THR A 15 -8.37 36.93 -7.51
N ASN A 16 -7.49 36.12 -8.11
CA ASN A 16 -6.06 36.44 -8.16
C ASN A 16 -5.68 37.35 -9.34
N HIS A 17 -6.61 37.64 -10.26
CA HIS A 17 -6.32 38.40 -11.48
C HIS A 17 -7.40 39.43 -11.83
N LYS A 18 -6.98 40.67 -12.07
CA LYS A 18 -7.85 41.80 -12.46
C LYS A 18 -8.69 41.56 -13.73
N LYS A 19 -8.27 40.64 -14.60
CA LYS A 19 -8.91 40.38 -15.91
C LYS A 19 -9.69 39.05 -15.97
N ASN A 20 -9.60 38.20 -14.95
CA ASN A 20 -10.20 36.87 -14.98
C ASN A 20 -11.21 36.72 -13.83
N SER A 21 -12.41 36.26 -14.14
CA SER A 21 -13.49 36.02 -13.17
C SER A 21 -13.42 34.65 -12.51
N THR A 22 -12.44 33.82 -12.88
CA THR A 22 -12.24 32.49 -12.29
C THR A 22 -11.84 32.63 -10.83
N VAL A 23 -12.67 32.10 -9.93
CA VAL A 23 -12.43 32.03 -8.49
C VAL A 23 -12.22 30.59 -8.05
N ARG A 24 -11.41 30.39 -7.00
CA ARG A 24 -11.30 29.10 -6.33
C ARG A 24 -12.36 29.02 -5.25
N ILE A 25 -12.92 27.83 -5.05
CA ILE A 25 -13.93 27.58 -4.04
C ILE A 25 -13.55 26.34 -3.23
N LEU A 26 -13.77 26.40 -1.93
CA LEU A 26 -13.77 25.24 -1.04
C LEU A 26 -15.18 24.66 -1.03
N LYS A 27 -15.29 23.35 -1.24
CA LYS A 27 -16.57 22.64 -1.28
C LYS A 27 -16.59 21.48 -0.28
N THR A 28 -17.77 21.13 0.18
CA THR A 28 -17.99 19.84 0.85
C THR A 28 -17.77 18.71 -0.15
N PRO A 29 -17.35 17.52 0.32
CA PRO A 29 -17.29 16.35 -0.54
C PRO A 29 -18.67 16.01 -1.10
N LYS A 30 -18.70 15.50 -2.35
CA LYS A 30 -19.94 15.13 -3.04
C LYS A 30 -20.74 14.02 -2.35
N THR A 31 -20.07 13.20 -1.53
CA THR A 31 -20.67 12.06 -0.84
C THR A 31 -20.21 12.03 0.62
N GLU A 32 -21.09 11.60 1.51
CA GLU A 32 -20.75 11.41 2.94
C GLU A 32 -19.59 10.41 3.10
N SER A 33 -19.56 9.37 2.27
CA SER A 33 -18.49 8.35 2.25
C SER A 33 -17.09 8.90 1.94
N SER A 34 -16.98 10.14 1.46
CA SER A 34 -15.71 10.81 1.21
C SER A 34 -15.15 11.50 2.47
N VAL A 35 -16.02 11.84 3.43
CA VAL A 35 -15.63 12.37 4.74
C VAL A 35 -15.08 11.22 5.57
N ARG A 36 -13.81 11.36 5.99
CA ARG A 36 -13.13 10.29 6.72
C ARG A 36 -12.11 10.84 7.70
N LYS A 37 -11.90 10.09 8.77
CA LYS A 37 -10.86 10.34 9.76
C LYS A 37 -9.60 9.60 9.34
N ILE A 38 -8.47 10.30 9.32
CA ILE A 38 -7.16 9.72 9.02
C ILE A 38 -6.31 9.86 10.28
N PHE A 39 -5.63 8.78 10.66
CA PHE A 39 -4.68 8.79 11.76
C PHE A 39 -3.30 9.16 11.22
N LEU A 40 -2.66 10.14 11.87
CA LEU A 40 -1.36 10.64 11.46
C LEU A 40 -0.25 9.97 12.27
N PRO A 41 0.86 9.55 11.62
CA PRO A 41 2.07 9.22 12.34
C PRO A 41 2.57 10.43 13.14
N LYS A 42 3.15 10.19 14.32
CA LYS A 42 3.66 11.25 15.21
C LYS A 42 4.60 12.22 14.48
N ASN A 43 5.47 11.70 13.61
CA ASN A 43 6.39 12.53 12.83
C ASN A 43 5.67 13.53 11.92
N VAL A 44 4.60 13.10 11.24
CA VAL A 44 3.79 14.00 10.38
C VAL A 44 3.05 15.02 11.24
N ALA A 45 2.54 14.61 12.40
CA ALA A 45 1.90 15.53 13.34
C ALA A 45 2.87 16.62 13.82
N ASN A 46 4.11 16.25 14.16
CA ASN A 46 5.14 17.23 14.55
C ASN A 46 5.47 18.19 13.39
N MET A 47 5.63 17.69 12.16
CA MET A 47 5.86 18.56 11.00
C MET A 47 4.73 19.56 10.78
N LEU A 48 3.48 19.18 11.06
CA LEU A 48 2.33 20.11 10.99
C LEU A 48 2.33 21.14 12.12
N VAL A 49 2.85 20.79 13.30
CA VAL A 49 3.03 21.74 14.41
C VAL A 49 4.09 22.78 14.05
N ASP A 50 5.25 22.33 13.53
CA ASP A 50 6.32 23.22 13.09
C ASP A 50 5.84 24.14 11.97
N TRP A 51 5.15 23.57 10.98
CA TRP A 51 4.54 24.32 9.89
C TRP A 51 3.52 25.36 10.38
N LYS A 52 2.71 25.02 11.38
CA LYS A 52 1.77 25.96 11.98
C LYS A 52 2.51 27.12 12.67
N ALA A 53 3.62 26.85 13.36
CA ALA A 53 4.41 27.89 14.00
C ALA A 53 4.99 28.86 12.96
N GLU A 54 5.54 28.35 11.85
CA GLU A 54 6.02 29.19 10.73
C GLU A 54 4.90 30.05 10.13
N GLN A 55 3.70 29.48 9.99
CA GLN A 55 2.54 30.24 9.52
C GLN A 55 2.10 31.33 10.50
N ASP A 56 2.09 31.04 11.80
CA ASP A 56 1.71 32.01 12.82
C ASP A 56 2.72 33.16 12.90
N GLU A 57 4.02 32.89 12.71
CA GLU A 57 5.06 33.93 12.55
C GLU A 57 4.80 34.79 11.30
N MET A 58 4.51 34.17 10.16
CA MET A 58 4.21 34.90 8.93
C MET A 58 2.96 35.80 9.06
N LYS A 59 1.94 35.33 9.79
CA LYS A 59 0.75 36.11 10.12
C LYS A 59 1.10 37.34 10.94
N GLU A 60 1.96 37.19 11.94
CA GLU A 60 2.41 38.31 12.78
C GLU A 60 3.20 39.34 11.97
N VAL A 61 4.12 38.87 11.11
CA VAL A 61 4.95 39.74 10.26
C VAL A 61 4.12 40.53 9.25
N LEU A 62 3.13 39.90 8.60
CA LEU A 62 2.31 40.53 7.56
C LEU A 62 1.11 41.30 8.10
N GLY A 63 0.67 41.02 9.33
CA GLY A 63 -0.47 41.68 9.97
C GLY A 63 -1.71 41.68 9.07
N ASP A 64 -2.24 42.87 8.80
CA ASP A 64 -3.47 43.08 8.00
C ASP A 64 -3.34 42.63 6.53
N GLU A 65 -2.11 42.43 6.02
CA GLU A 65 -1.89 41.91 4.67
C GLU A 65 -2.09 40.39 4.57
N TYR A 66 -2.09 39.67 5.71
CA TYR A 66 -2.32 38.23 5.73
C TYR A 66 -3.82 37.91 5.71
N MET A 67 -4.27 37.19 4.69
CA MET A 67 -5.66 36.79 4.53
C MET A 67 -5.93 35.44 5.21
N ASP A 68 -6.28 35.46 6.50
CA ASP A 68 -6.42 34.22 7.28
C ASP A 68 -7.75 33.49 7.05
N TYR A 69 -7.73 32.50 6.15
CA TYR A 69 -8.82 31.56 5.92
C TYR A 69 -8.69 30.26 6.74
N ASN A 70 -7.81 30.23 7.76
CA ASN A 70 -7.52 29.06 8.58
C ASN A 70 -7.15 27.81 7.75
N LEU A 71 -6.39 28.02 6.68
CA LEU A 71 -5.92 26.96 5.81
C LEU A 71 -4.63 26.35 6.35
N VAL A 72 -4.55 25.02 6.38
CA VAL A 72 -3.30 24.32 6.70
C VAL A 72 -2.25 24.61 5.64
N MET A 73 -2.60 24.54 4.35
CA MET A 73 -1.69 24.87 3.26
C MET A 73 -2.15 26.18 2.62
N ALA A 74 -1.47 27.27 2.96
CA ALA A 74 -1.74 28.62 2.47
C ALA A 74 -0.54 29.16 1.68
N SER A 75 -0.77 30.16 0.83
CA SER A 75 0.30 30.98 0.29
C SER A 75 0.91 31.87 1.37
N THR A 76 2.00 32.55 1.05
CA THR A 76 2.64 33.53 1.94
C THR A 76 1.67 34.57 2.50
N PHE A 77 0.62 34.92 1.73
CA PHE A 77 -0.40 35.91 2.11
C PHE A 77 -1.70 35.27 2.63
N GLY A 78 -1.70 34.00 3.03
CA GLY A 78 -2.87 33.30 3.58
C GLY A 78 -3.89 32.79 2.56
N LEU A 79 -3.66 33.02 1.27
CA LEU A 79 -4.59 32.63 0.19
C LEU A 79 -4.49 31.14 -0.16
N SER A 80 -5.54 30.61 -0.78
CA SER A 80 -5.57 29.23 -1.26
C SER A 80 -4.49 28.95 -2.31
N LEU A 81 -3.81 27.81 -2.17
CA LEU A 81 -2.84 27.36 -3.15
C LEU A 81 -3.49 26.79 -4.42
N GLY A 82 -2.82 27.00 -5.55
CA GLY A 82 -3.16 26.38 -6.83
C GLY A 82 -2.58 24.98 -6.99
N ASP A 83 -3.13 24.21 -7.93
CA ASP A 83 -2.71 22.84 -8.23
C ASP A 83 -1.22 22.77 -8.65
N GLY A 84 -0.69 23.88 -9.19
CA GLY A 84 0.71 24.05 -9.54
C GLY A 84 1.66 24.21 -8.34
N ALA A 85 1.16 24.58 -7.16
CA ALA A 85 1.98 24.88 -5.98
C ALA A 85 2.81 23.68 -5.51
N ILE A 86 2.31 22.47 -5.73
CA ILE A 86 3.03 21.23 -5.40
C ILE A 86 3.70 20.66 -6.66
N ARG A 87 2.99 20.65 -7.79
CA ARG A 87 3.46 20.01 -9.03
C ARG A 87 4.72 20.66 -9.59
N GLY A 88 4.83 21.98 -9.53
CA GLY A 88 5.99 22.73 -10.01
C GLY A 88 7.26 22.38 -9.21
N PRO A 89 7.27 22.59 -7.88
CA PRO A 89 8.40 22.22 -7.03
C PRO A 89 8.77 20.75 -7.11
N LEU A 90 7.80 19.83 -7.17
CA LEU A 90 8.08 18.40 -7.34
C LEU A 90 8.80 18.11 -8.65
N LYS A 91 8.33 18.69 -9.76
CA LYS A 91 8.96 18.52 -11.08
C LYS A 91 10.41 19.02 -11.03
N LYS A 92 10.62 20.21 -10.46
CA LYS A 92 11.97 20.78 -10.30
C LYS A 92 12.87 19.87 -9.47
N LEU A 93 12.38 19.36 -8.34
CA LEU A 93 13.14 18.42 -7.49
C LEU A 93 13.54 17.14 -8.25
N ILE A 94 12.67 16.61 -9.10
CA ILE A 94 12.97 15.42 -9.91
C ILE A 94 14.08 15.72 -10.92
N GLU A 95 14.02 16.88 -11.58
CA GLU A 95 15.01 17.34 -12.56
C GLU A 95 16.37 17.61 -11.89
N ASP A 96 16.37 18.35 -10.77
CA ASP A 96 17.58 18.72 -10.02
C ASP A 96 18.37 17.49 -9.53
N TYR A 97 17.68 16.38 -9.24
CA TYR A 97 18.28 15.13 -8.75
C TYR A 97 18.34 14.01 -9.80
N ASN A 98 18.05 14.30 -11.07
CA ASN A 98 18.03 13.36 -12.19
C ASN A 98 17.27 12.05 -11.85
N ARG A 99 16.05 12.19 -11.33
CA ARG A 99 15.19 11.07 -10.94
C ARG A 99 14.16 10.75 -12.03
N PRO A 100 13.61 9.52 -12.06
CA PRO A 100 12.51 9.20 -12.95
C PRO A 100 11.32 10.13 -12.74
N PRO A 101 10.59 10.49 -13.80
CA PRO A 101 9.41 11.35 -13.68
C PRO A 101 8.33 10.66 -12.86
N VAL A 102 7.89 11.31 -11.78
CA VAL A 102 6.79 10.87 -10.93
C VAL A 102 5.78 11.99 -10.77
N VAL A 103 4.49 11.64 -10.77
CA VAL A 103 3.40 12.58 -10.52
C VAL A 103 3.03 12.57 -9.04
N PHE A 104 2.44 13.65 -8.54
CA PHE A 104 2.13 13.77 -7.11
C PHE A 104 1.18 12.66 -6.61
N HIS A 105 0.26 12.18 -7.45
CA HIS A 105 -0.63 11.07 -7.10
C HIS A 105 0.10 9.75 -6.84
N SER A 106 1.30 9.56 -7.42
CA SER A 106 2.13 8.38 -7.20
C SER A 106 2.48 8.18 -5.72
N PHE A 107 2.66 9.25 -4.94
CA PHE A 107 2.91 9.13 -3.49
C PHE A 107 1.76 8.47 -2.74
N ARG A 108 0.51 8.69 -3.18
CA ARG A 108 -0.65 8.02 -2.60
C ARG A 108 -0.66 6.53 -2.92
N HIS A 109 -0.30 6.14 -4.14
CA HIS A 109 -0.14 4.72 -4.50
C HIS A 109 0.96 4.06 -3.66
N SER A 110 2.12 4.69 -3.53
CA SER A 110 3.20 4.18 -2.67
C SER A 110 2.74 4.06 -1.21
N SER A 111 2.01 5.04 -0.69
CA SER A 111 1.47 4.99 0.68
C SER A 111 0.54 3.79 0.89
N VAL A 112 -0.38 3.53 -0.04
CA VAL A 112 -1.28 2.36 0.00
C VAL A 112 -0.48 1.06 -0.03
N THR A 113 0.48 0.95 -0.94
CA THR A 113 1.38 -0.21 -1.09
C THR A 113 2.09 -0.54 0.22
N TYR A 114 2.74 0.46 0.84
CA TYR A 114 3.45 0.26 2.09
C TYR A 114 2.52 -0.07 3.25
N LYS A 115 1.35 0.56 3.34
CA LYS A 115 0.37 0.26 4.40
C LYS A 115 -0.09 -1.20 4.32
N LEU A 116 -0.42 -1.69 3.13
CA LEU A 116 -0.79 -3.09 2.89
C LEU A 116 0.34 -4.04 3.28
N LYS A 117 1.57 -3.73 2.88
CA LYS A 117 2.73 -4.57 3.21
C LYS A 117 2.99 -4.61 4.71
N LEU A 118 2.90 -3.47 5.39
CA LEU A 118 3.20 -3.36 6.82
C LEU A 118 2.10 -3.94 7.72
N ASN A 119 0.84 -3.90 7.29
CA ASN A 119 -0.29 -4.42 8.07
C ASN A 119 -0.68 -5.87 7.73
N GLY A 120 0.08 -6.54 6.85
CA GLY A 120 -0.18 -7.93 6.48
C GLY A 120 -1.36 -8.12 5.52
N GLY A 121 -1.70 -7.11 4.71
CA GLY A 121 -2.74 -7.23 3.69
C GLY A 121 -4.15 -6.92 4.17
N ASP A 122 -4.33 -6.16 5.26
CA ASP A 122 -5.66 -5.69 5.67
C ASP A 122 -6.12 -4.57 4.72
N ILE A 123 -6.80 -4.99 3.65
CA ILE A 123 -7.35 -4.12 2.62
C ILE A 123 -8.40 -3.15 3.19
N LYS A 124 -9.22 -3.58 4.16
CA LYS A 124 -10.31 -2.74 4.69
C LYS A 124 -9.75 -1.56 5.48
N ALA A 125 -8.74 -1.79 6.31
CA ALA A 125 -8.06 -0.71 7.03
C ALA A 125 -7.44 0.32 6.07
N VAL A 126 -6.75 -0.15 5.02
CA VAL A 126 -6.12 0.75 4.03
C VAL A 126 -7.16 1.51 3.21
N GLN A 127 -8.27 0.86 2.83
CA GLN A 127 -9.40 1.51 2.15
C GLN A 127 -10.04 2.62 2.99
N GLY A 128 -10.15 2.42 4.31
CA GLY A 128 -10.64 3.45 5.23
C GLY A 128 -9.82 4.75 5.17
N ASP A 129 -8.49 4.63 5.03
CA ASP A 129 -7.59 5.77 4.90
C ASP A 129 -7.61 6.40 3.50
N SER A 130 -7.56 5.57 2.45
CA SER A 130 -7.44 6.02 1.07
C SER A 130 -8.78 6.45 0.46
N GLY A 131 -9.91 5.97 0.96
CA GLY A 131 -11.24 6.19 0.39
C GLY A 131 -11.61 5.22 -0.74
N HIS A 132 -12.92 5.09 -0.99
CA HIS A 132 -13.56 4.04 -1.79
C HIS A 132 -13.23 4.04 -3.30
N ALA A 133 -12.80 5.17 -3.86
CA ALA A 133 -12.51 5.28 -5.30
C ALA A 133 -11.29 4.47 -5.77
N GLN A 134 -10.58 3.79 -4.87
CA GLN A 134 -9.33 3.10 -5.16
C GLN A 134 -9.36 1.59 -4.87
N VAL A 135 -10.51 0.99 -4.58
CA VAL A 135 -10.63 -0.46 -4.27
C VAL A 135 -9.89 -1.32 -5.31
N ASN A 136 -10.11 -1.07 -6.60
CA ASN A 136 -9.42 -1.80 -7.68
C ASN A 136 -7.90 -1.61 -7.63
N MET A 137 -7.43 -0.38 -7.41
CA MET A 137 -6.01 -0.11 -7.26
C MET A 137 -5.38 -0.80 -6.04
N VAL A 138 -6.08 -0.83 -4.90
CA VAL A 138 -5.60 -1.51 -3.69
C VAL A 138 -5.40 -3.00 -3.96
N THR A 139 -6.36 -3.62 -4.66
CA THR A 139 -6.28 -5.04 -5.07
C THR A 139 -5.14 -5.28 -6.08
N ASP A 140 -4.99 -4.42 -7.09
CA ASP A 140 -3.95 -4.53 -8.12
C ASP A 140 -2.54 -4.35 -7.53
N VAL A 141 -2.37 -3.44 -6.58
CA VAL A 141 -1.11 -3.26 -5.85
C VAL A 141 -0.83 -4.46 -4.95
N TYR A 142 -1.87 -4.98 -4.29
CA TYR A 142 -1.72 -6.11 -3.40
C TYR A 142 -1.32 -7.40 -4.14
N SER A 143 -1.88 -7.64 -5.33
CA SER A 143 -1.49 -8.80 -6.14
C SER A 143 0.00 -8.76 -6.50
N HIS A 144 0.53 -7.59 -6.85
CA HIS A 144 1.97 -7.40 -7.08
C HIS A 144 2.82 -7.66 -5.83
N ILE A 145 2.40 -7.16 -4.66
CA ILE A 145 3.11 -7.43 -3.39
C ILE A 145 3.13 -8.93 -3.09
N LEU A 146 1.99 -9.60 -3.25
CA LEU A 146 1.88 -11.05 -3.05
C LEU A 146 2.80 -11.82 -4.00
N ASP A 147 2.94 -11.40 -5.26
CA ASP A 147 3.82 -12.07 -6.20
C ASP A 147 5.31 -11.95 -5.82
N ASP A 148 5.73 -10.83 -5.24
CA ASP A 148 7.09 -10.69 -4.70
C ASP A 148 7.30 -11.59 -3.47
N ASP A 149 6.33 -11.67 -2.56
CA ASP A 149 6.39 -12.56 -1.40
C ASP A 149 6.36 -14.04 -1.83
N ARG A 150 5.57 -14.38 -2.86
CA ARG A 150 5.54 -15.73 -3.48
C ARG A 150 6.87 -16.08 -4.14
N ARG A 151 7.52 -15.13 -4.82
CA ARG A 151 8.86 -15.31 -5.38
C ARG A 151 9.87 -15.60 -4.27
N LYS A 152 9.86 -14.80 -3.20
CA LYS A 152 10.74 -15.01 -2.04
C LYS A 152 10.50 -16.36 -1.37
N ASN A 153 9.25 -16.81 -1.27
CA ASN A 153 8.95 -18.17 -0.78
C ASN A 153 9.56 -19.25 -1.67
N ALA A 154 9.54 -19.07 -3.00
CA ALA A 154 10.19 -20.00 -3.92
C ALA A 154 11.72 -20.03 -3.74
N GLU A 155 12.35 -18.86 -3.59
CA GLU A 155 13.79 -18.74 -3.30
C GLU A 155 14.17 -19.43 -1.99
N LEU A 156 13.41 -19.20 -0.92
CA LEU A 156 13.62 -19.86 0.39
C LEU A 156 13.44 -21.38 0.30
N PHE A 157 12.52 -21.85 -0.54
CA PHE A 157 12.30 -23.28 -0.75
C PHE A 157 13.47 -23.91 -1.51
N GLU A 158 14.01 -23.21 -2.52
CA GLU A 158 15.21 -23.62 -3.25
C GLU A 158 16.42 -23.74 -2.31
N GLU A 159 16.67 -22.71 -1.50
CA GLU A 159 17.75 -22.70 -0.51
C GLU A 159 17.61 -23.84 0.51
N ALA A 160 16.41 -24.03 1.06
CA ALA A 160 16.16 -24.99 2.13
C ALA A 160 16.27 -26.45 1.66
N PHE A 161 15.75 -26.76 0.46
CA PHE A 161 15.56 -28.13 -0.01
C PHE A 161 16.51 -28.56 -1.14
N TYR A 162 16.96 -27.64 -2.01
CA TYR A 162 17.65 -27.99 -3.25
C TYR A 162 19.12 -27.52 -3.30
N GLU A 163 19.48 -26.40 -2.66
CA GLU A 163 20.87 -25.90 -2.62
C GLU A 163 21.78 -26.68 -1.65
N LYS A 164 21.20 -27.43 -0.70
CA LYS A 164 21.96 -28.31 0.22
C LYS A 164 22.55 -29.57 -0.43
N LYS A 165 22.41 -29.75 -1.75
CA LYS A 165 22.94 -30.89 -2.51
C LYS A 165 24.45 -31.14 -2.35
N ASN A 166 25.23 -30.16 -1.89
CA ASN A 166 26.69 -30.29 -1.73
C ASN A 166 27.16 -30.65 -0.30
N LEU A 167 26.27 -30.90 0.66
CA LEU A 167 26.66 -31.21 2.05
C LEU A 167 26.81 -32.71 2.35
N ASN A 168 26.43 -33.61 1.42
CA ASN A 168 26.65 -35.05 1.59
C ASN A 168 26.96 -35.74 0.24
N PRO A 169 28.25 -35.90 -0.13
CA PRO A 169 28.65 -36.58 -1.37
C PRO A 169 28.18 -38.05 -1.45
N GLN A 170 27.79 -38.65 -0.32
CA GLN A 170 27.34 -40.04 -0.25
C GLN A 170 25.87 -40.24 -0.65
N MET A 171 25.09 -39.18 -0.89
CA MET A 171 23.72 -39.32 -1.41
C MET A 171 23.62 -39.41 -2.94
N HIS A 172 24.72 -39.21 -3.67
CA HIS A 172 24.76 -39.23 -5.14
C HIS A 172 25.60 -40.38 -5.73
N VAL A 173 25.67 -41.52 -5.04
CA VAL A 173 26.18 -42.77 -5.63
C VAL A 173 25.11 -43.85 -5.53
N GLN A 174 24.06 -43.69 -6.34
CA GLN A 174 23.26 -44.78 -6.92
C GLN A 174 22.12 -44.18 -7.75
N GLN A 175 22.47 -43.66 -8.92
CA GLN A 175 21.55 -43.69 -10.05
C GLN A 175 22.28 -44.39 -11.18
N GLU A 176 22.16 -45.70 -11.25
CA GLU A 176 22.05 -46.38 -12.54
C GLU A 176 21.10 -47.57 -12.39
N ASN A 177 20.03 -47.51 -13.19
CA ASN A 177 19.19 -48.62 -13.65
C ASN A 177 18.38 -49.37 -12.58
N ASN A 178 17.07 -49.17 -12.58
CA ASN A 178 16.07 -50.25 -12.53
C ASN A 178 14.68 -49.70 -12.89
N ASN A 179 14.28 -49.89 -14.15
CA ASN A 179 12.86 -50.03 -14.47
C ASN A 179 12.38 -51.32 -13.78
N ALA A 180 11.75 -51.21 -12.62
CA ALA A 180 11.04 -52.32 -11.98
C ALA A 180 9.53 -52.11 -12.15
N PRO A 181 8.76 -53.17 -12.48
CA PRO A 181 7.32 -53.06 -12.63
C PRO A 181 6.68 -52.74 -11.28
N VAL A 182 5.54 -52.05 -11.31
CA VAL A 182 4.70 -51.83 -10.13
C VAL A 182 4.32 -53.21 -9.58
N ALA A 183 4.83 -53.55 -8.39
CA ALA A 183 4.46 -54.78 -7.71
C ALA A 183 3.16 -54.55 -6.94
N ASP A 184 2.14 -55.37 -7.22
CA ASP A 184 0.83 -55.40 -6.55
C ASP A 184 0.88 -56.00 -5.12
N GLU A 185 2.06 -56.32 -4.59
CA GLU A 185 2.21 -56.94 -3.28
C GLU A 185 2.77 -55.95 -2.25
N VAL A 186 1.93 -55.60 -1.27
CA VAL A 186 2.32 -54.83 -0.10
C VAL A 186 3.09 -55.74 0.85
N ASP A 187 4.36 -55.44 1.11
CA ASP A 187 5.18 -56.16 2.07
C ASP A 187 4.58 -56.08 3.50
N PRO A 188 4.15 -57.22 4.09
CA PRO A 188 3.47 -57.26 5.36
C PRO A 188 4.35 -56.80 6.55
N GLU A 189 5.67 -56.94 6.47
CA GLU A 189 6.57 -56.45 7.52
C GLU A 189 6.68 -54.93 7.50
N LEU A 190 6.74 -54.35 6.30
CA LEU A 190 6.78 -52.90 6.13
C LEU A 190 5.45 -52.27 6.58
N LEU A 191 4.33 -52.90 6.25
CA LEU A 191 3.00 -52.46 6.68
C LEU A 191 2.85 -52.53 8.21
N ALA A 192 3.33 -53.60 8.85
CA ALA A 192 3.30 -53.73 10.30
C ALA A 192 4.12 -52.62 10.99
N LYS A 193 5.27 -52.25 10.41
CA LYS A 193 6.15 -51.19 10.93
C LYS A 193 5.53 -49.81 10.78
N VAL A 194 4.82 -49.54 9.67
CA VAL A 194 4.08 -48.30 9.46
C VAL A 194 2.87 -48.19 10.40
N LEU A 195 2.15 -49.29 10.62
CA LEU A 195 1.01 -49.35 11.54
C LEU A 195 1.40 -49.32 13.03
N ALA A 196 2.66 -49.60 13.36
CA ALA A 196 3.18 -49.44 14.71
C ALA A 196 3.24 -47.97 15.14
N ASN A 197 3.29 -47.02 14.19
CA ASN A 197 3.19 -45.59 14.48
C ASN A 197 1.70 -45.18 14.59
N PRO A 198 1.25 -44.68 15.76
CA PRO A 198 -0.15 -44.34 15.99
C PRO A 198 -0.66 -43.18 15.13
N GLU A 199 0.20 -42.21 14.77
CA GLU A 199 -0.18 -41.08 13.90
C GLU A 199 -0.39 -41.55 12.45
N MET A 200 0.51 -42.40 11.95
CA MET A 200 0.39 -42.98 10.60
C MET A 200 -0.82 -43.90 10.48
N ARG A 201 -1.11 -44.68 11.53
CA ARG A 201 -2.33 -45.50 11.59
C ARG A 201 -3.60 -44.63 11.55
N ALA A 202 -3.62 -43.50 12.25
CA ALA A 202 -4.77 -42.58 12.23
C ALA A 202 -4.97 -41.95 10.84
N LEU A 203 -3.87 -41.56 10.18
CA LEU A 203 -3.89 -41.01 8.82
C LEU A 203 -4.45 -42.03 7.82
N LEU A 204 -3.93 -43.26 7.81
CA LEU A 204 -4.40 -44.32 6.92
C LEU A 204 -5.87 -44.67 7.13
N ASN A 205 -6.33 -44.69 8.39
CA ASN A 205 -7.75 -44.90 8.71
C ASN A 205 -8.64 -43.75 8.19
N SER A 206 -8.17 -42.50 8.25
CA SER A 206 -8.90 -41.37 7.69
C SER A 206 -9.01 -41.46 6.17
N LEU A 207 -7.91 -41.82 5.50
CA LEU A 207 -7.85 -42.01 4.04
C LEU A 207 -8.76 -43.15 3.58
N ALA A 208 -8.72 -44.29 4.27
CA ALA A 208 -9.61 -45.42 3.98
C ALA A 208 -11.10 -45.08 4.18
N LYS A 209 -11.40 -44.20 5.14
CA LYS A 209 -12.76 -43.71 5.40
C LYS A 209 -13.24 -42.72 4.33
N THR A 210 -12.34 -41.95 3.72
CA THR A 210 -12.66 -41.02 2.62
C THR A 210 -12.82 -41.72 1.26
N MET A 211 -12.34 -42.96 1.13
CA MET A 211 -12.48 -43.77 -0.09
C MET A 211 -13.72 -44.69 -0.06
N LYS A 212 -14.57 -44.60 0.96
CA LYS A 212 -15.81 -45.37 1.10
C LYS A 212 -17.05 -44.50 0.90
#